data_AF-A0A7Z0CQV6-F1
#
_entry.id   AF-A0A7Z0CQV6-F1
#
_cell.length_a   1.000
_cell.length_b   1.000
_cell.length_c   1.000
_cell.angle_alpha   90.00
_cell.angle_beta   90.00
_cell.angle_gamma   90.00
#
_symmetry.space_group_name_H-M   'P 1'
#
loop_
_entity.id
_entity.type
_entity.pdbx_description
1 polymer ?
#
loop_
_entity_poly.entity_id
_entity_poly.type
_entity_poly.pdbx_seq_one_letter_code
_entity_poly.pdbx_strand_id
1 'polypeptide(L)'
;MMTRLRTGLLALLAAAGLVVGLLSTAAPSSAATWSVVFLHEDLYAGPVVGYHFSVGINGTPPAGTVLRYQWLRGDIDNTPSSFEAIPGATDSTYTMTADDHHHRLKVRVRAVEDGNVVEERSSGVTNFILWQMRTPVISGKPLVGQLLTASLGSWTSDWDVEPQWRRGRVGTSEMRDIAGETGLTYRTRPADVGKPVTLLVMAYHQFPAPNDVLAIDRRWGSVAKVGGVVPPVRWATRSILRGTSPAKGQLRLTAVSYAWSDLFKADQTQVYGNVRIYDGSRLLTRSYIDGGRRAITLRGLSRGTHRIRMVFLQNNTYAASSSTTSFTVR
;
A
#
# COMPACT_ATOMS: atom_id res chain seq x y z
N MET A 1 46.37 39.55 -23.38
CA MET A 1 46.94 38.61 -22.38
C MET A 1 46.37 37.22 -22.71
N MET A 2 46.97 36.37 -23.56
CA MET A 2 48.27 35.67 -23.43
C MET A 2 48.38 34.97 -22.05
N THR A 3 48.65 33.66 -21.87
CA THR A 3 49.00 32.52 -22.75
C THR A 3 48.89 31.22 -21.93
N ARG A 4 48.86 30.06 -22.61
CA ARG A 4 48.88 28.69 -22.09
C ARG A 4 50.25 28.24 -21.51
N LEU A 5 50.18 27.29 -20.54
CA LEU A 5 50.97 26.04 -20.33
C LEU A 5 52.53 26.01 -20.31
N ARG A 6 53.01 25.02 -19.50
CA ARG A 6 54.36 24.38 -19.41
C ARG A 6 55.27 25.00 -18.34
N THR A 7 56.06 24.29 -17.52
CA THR A 7 56.67 22.94 -17.58
C THR A 7 57.34 22.67 -16.22
N GLY A 8 57.57 21.41 -15.85
CA GLY A 8 58.45 21.10 -14.71
C GLY A 8 58.56 19.61 -14.38
N LEU A 9 58.99 18.78 -15.33
CA LEU A 9 59.46 17.42 -15.07
C LEU A 9 60.97 17.50 -14.78
N LEU A 10 61.42 17.07 -13.62
CA LEU A 10 62.83 16.85 -13.30
C LEU A 10 62.96 15.56 -12.52
N ALA A 11 63.60 14.58 -13.16
CA ALA A 11 63.98 13.30 -12.60
C ALA A 11 65.20 13.47 -11.68
N LEU A 12 65.22 12.74 -10.55
CA LEU A 12 66.45 12.42 -9.85
C LEU A 12 66.49 10.91 -9.57
N LEU A 13 67.50 10.24 -10.13
CA LEU A 13 67.92 8.89 -9.78
C LEU A 13 68.54 8.90 -8.37
N ALA A 14 68.24 7.88 -7.56
CA ALA A 14 69.13 7.48 -6.46
C ALA A 14 69.04 5.97 -6.17
N ALA A 15 70.17 5.31 -6.45
CA ALA A 15 70.79 4.13 -5.82
C ALA A 15 69.95 2.96 -5.28
N ALA A 16 70.29 1.78 -5.79
CA ALA A 16 69.95 0.47 -5.26
C ALA A 16 70.62 0.21 -3.89
N GLY A 17 69.81 -0.23 -2.91
CA GLY A 17 70.25 -0.88 -1.69
C GLY A 17 69.56 -2.23 -1.55
N LEU A 18 70.29 -3.32 -1.78
CA LEU A 18 69.83 -4.68 -1.60
C LEU A 18 69.73 -4.96 -0.08
N VAL A 19 68.54 -4.85 0.50
CA VAL A 19 68.28 -5.38 1.84
C VAL A 19 67.78 -6.82 1.66
N VAL A 20 68.65 -7.79 1.91
CA VAL A 20 68.24 -9.17 2.17
C VAL A 20 67.61 -9.18 3.56
N GLY A 21 66.34 -8.78 3.63
CA GLY A 21 65.51 -9.03 4.80
C GLY A 21 65.10 -10.49 4.78
N LEU A 22 65.36 -11.22 5.87
CA LEU A 22 64.69 -12.49 6.10
C LEU A 22 63.18 -12.25 5.93
N LEU A 23 62.60 -12.79 4.87
CA LEU A 23 61.16 -13.03 4.82
C LEU A 23 60.90 -14.02 5.94
N SER A 24 60.50 -13.53 7.12
CA SER A 24 59.60 -14.29 7.96
C SER A 24 58.37 -14.50 7.08
N THR A 25 58.30 -15.66 6.43
CA THR A 25 57.05 -16.14 5.88
C THR A 25 56.14 -16.30 7.10
N ALA A 26 55.36 -15.27 7.39
CA ALA A 26 54.17 -15.46 8.20
C ALA A 26 53.43 -16.60 7.50
N ALA A 27 53.31 -17.74 8.19
CA ALA A 27 52.49 -18.84 7.71
C ALA A 27 51.17 -18.22 7.23
N PRO A 28 50.65 -18.60 6.05
CA PRO A 28 49.36 -18.10 5.62
C PRO A 28 48.41 -18.34 6.77
N SER A 29 47.83 -17.27 7.33
CA SER A 29 46.77 -17.39 8.31
C SER A 29 45.73 -18.28 7.66
N SER A 30 45.58 -19.51 8.17
CA SER A 30 44.67 -20.49 7.59
C SER A 30 43.32 -19.82 7.42
N ALA A 31 42.83 -19.72 6.19
CA ALA A 31 41.53 -19.14 5.92
C ALA A 31 40.51 -19.82 6.83
N ALA A 32 39.67 -19.02 7.51
CA ALA A 32 38.69 -19.56 8.44
C ALA A 32 37.84 -20.63 7.74
N THR A 33 37.82 -21.85 8.29
CA THR A 33 37.12 -23.00 7.72
C THR A 33 35.60 -22.94 7.90
N TRP A 34 35.14 -22.00 8.74
CA TRP A 34 33.74 -21.71 8.97
C TRP A 34 33.49 -20.25 9.35
N SER A 35 32.26 -19.81 9.18
CA SER A 35 31.79 -18.47 9.54
C SER A 35 30.38 -18.51 10.13
N VAL A 36 30.06 -17.46 10.88
CA VAL A 36 28.75 -17.27 11.50
C VAL A 36 28.00 -16.19 10.71
N VAL A 37 26.77 -16.50 10.31
CA VAL A 37 25.89 -15.58 9.58
C VAL A 37 24.53 -15.52 10.24
N PHE A 38 23.77 -14.47 9.93
CA PHE A 38 22.36 -14.44 10.27
C PHE A 38 21.56 -15.10 9.16
N LEU A 39 20.71 -16.04 9.54
CA LEU A 39 19.64 -16.55 8.71
C LEU A 39 18.35 -15.87 9.16
N HIS A 40 17.57 -15.41 8.19
CA HIS A 40 16.23 -14.86 8.42
C HIS A 40 15.30 -15.40 7.34
N GLU A 41 14.04 -15.69 7.68
CA GLU A 41 13.10 -16.23 6.69
C GLU A 41 12.49 -15.14 5.79
N ASP A 42 12.46 -13.86 6.19
CA ASP A 42 11.70 -12.84 5.46
C ASP A 42 12.40 -11.46 5.39
N LEU A 43 13.29 -11.26 4.41
CA LEU A 43 13.82 -9.91 4.10
C LEU A 43 12.91 -9.16 3.11
N TYR A 44 11.69 -8.87 3.51
CA TYR A 44 11.02 -7.64 3.04
C TYR A 44 11.16 -6.51 4.06
N ALA A 45 11.61 -6.85 5.25
CA ALA A 45 11.69 -6.00 6.40
C ALA A 45 13.02 -6.29 7.11
N GLY A 46 14.05 -5.44 6.97
CA GLY A 46 15.24 -5.49 7.85
C GLY A 46 14.89 -5.56 9.35
N PRO A 47 15.90 -5.67 10.24
CA PRO A 47 15.70 -6.09 11.63
C PRO A 47 14.63 -5.28 12.38
N VAL A 48 13.55 -5.95 12.82
CA VAL A 48 12.44 -5.35 13.57
C VAL A 48 12.12 -6.12 14.85
N VAL A 49 11.63 -5.40 15.87
CA VAL A 49 11.15 -5.99 17.12
C VAL A 49 10.06 -7.04 16.86
N GLY A 50 10.12 -8.17 17.57
CA GLY A 50 9.19 -9.29 17.47
C GLY A 50 9.58 -10.35 16.42
N TYR A 51 10.51 -10.03 15.51
CA TYR A 51 11.07 -10.99 14.56
C TYR A 51 12.26 -11.72 15.19
N HIS A 52 12.67 -12.83 14.60
CA HIS A 52 13.79 -13.60 15.10
C HIS A 52 14.89 -13.76 14.04
N PHE A 53 16.13 -13.85 14.52
CA PHE A 53 17.26 -14.33 13.74
C PHE A 53 17.62 -15.74 14.19
N SER A 54 18.04 -16.56 13.21
CA SER A 54 18.62 -17.87 13.44
C SER A 54 20.11 -17.81 13.11
N VAL A 55 20.93 -18.48 13.93
CA VAL A 55 22.38 -18.56 13.69
C VAL A 55 22.64 -19.55 12.57
N GLY A 56 23.20 -19.05 11.46
CA GLY A 56 23.72 -19.88 10.37
C GLY A 56 25.21 -20.15 10.55
N ILE A 57 25.61 -21.40 10.31
CA ILE A 57 27.01 -21.81 10.26
C ILE A 57 27.32 -22.20 8.81
N ASN A 58 28.23 -21.45 8.19
CA ASN A 58 28.76 -21.80 6.87
C ASN A 58 30.11 -22.48 7.05
N GLY A 59 30.34 -23.60 6.36
CA GLY A 59 31.56 -24.39 6.53
C GLY A 59 31.46 -25.39 7.68
N THR A 60 32.61 -25.90 8.14
CA THR A 60 32.66 -26.96 9.16
C THR A 60 33.46 -26.48 10.38
N PRO A 61 32.80 -26.32 11.55
CA PRO A 61 33.49 -26.09 12.82
C PRO A 61 34.42 -27.26 13.18
N PRO A 62 35.35 -27.09 14.14
CA PRO A 62 36.23 -28.18 14.56
C PRO A 62 35.42 -29.41 14.99
N ALA A 63 35.85 -30.59 14.52
CA ALA A 63 35.17 -31.84 14.83
C ALA A 63 35.14 -32.11 16.34
N GLY A 64 34.09 -32.76 16.84
CA GLY A 64 33.95 -33.06 18.27
C GLY A 64 33.51 -31.88 19.14
N THR A 65 33.35 -30.68 18.57
CA THR A 65 32.94 -29.50 19.35
C THR A 65 31.43 -29.39 19.52
N VAL A 66 31.02 -28.82 20.66
CA VAL A 66 29.66 -28.33 20.90
C VAL A 66 29.66 -26.81 20.77
N LEU A 67 28.76 -26.27 19.94
CA LEU A 67 28.62 -24.83 19.78
C LEU A 67 27.84 -24.21 20.95
N ARG A 68 28.33 -23.08 21.45
CA ARG A 68 27.67 -22.24 22.47
C ARG A 68 27.45 -20.85 21.90
N TYR A 69 26.22 -20.34 22.03
CA TYR A 69 25.84 -19.04 21.50
C TYR A 69 25.75 -18.02 22.63
N GLN A 70 26.06 -16.78 22.31
CA GLN A 70 25.76 -15.64 23.14
C GLN A 70 25.38 -14.48 22.22
N TRP A 71 24.15 -13.99 22.35
CA TRP A 71 23.72 -12.79 21.67
C TRP A 71 24.25 -11.56 22.40
N LEU A 72 24.67 -10.57 21.63
CA LEU A 72 25.20 -9.31 22.11
C LEU A 72 24.41 -8.15 21.53
N ARG A 73 24.14 -7.15 22.36
CA ARG A 73 23.53 -5.88 22.01
C ARG A 73 24.59 -4.79 22.06
N GLY A 74 24.72 -4.03 20.99
CA GLY A 74 25.62 -2.88 20.92
C GLY A 74 24.86 -1.62 20.56
N ASP A 75 25.50 -0.48 20.83
CA ASP A 75 24.98 0.85 20.55
C ASP A 75 24.74 1.08 19.06
N ILE A 76 23.88 2.06 18.77
CA ILE A 76 23.47 2.41 17.41
C ILE A 76 24.64 2.82 16.50
N ASP A 77 25.69 3.38 17.12
CA ASP A 77 26.89 3.86 16.47
C ASP A 77 27.82 2.74 15.98
N ASN A 78 27.52 1.47 16.33
CA ASN A 78 28.32 0.30 16.02
C ASN A 78 29.75 0.36 16.59
N THR A 79 29.94 1.06 17.71
CA THR A 79 31.22 1.05 18.42
C THR A 79 31.56 -0.38 18.85
N PRO A 80 32.69 -0.99 18.44
CA PRO A 80 32.96 -2.41 18.69
C PRO A 80 32.96 -2.80 20.18
N SER A 81 33.32 -1.87 21.07
CA SER A 81 33.36 -2.08 22.51
C SER A 81 32.00 -1.93 23.21
N SER A 82 30.96 -1.44 22.55
CA SER A 82 29.62 -1.30 23.15
C SER A 82 28.81 -2.60 23.15
N PHE A 83 29.29 -3.64 22.45
CA PHE A 83 28.58 -4.92 22.38
C PHE A 83 28.69 -5.70 23.68
N GLU A 84 27.61 -5.71 24.45
CA GLU A 84 27.47 -6.42 25.71
C GLU A 84 26.58 -7.66 25.56
N ALA A 85 26.82 -8.67 26.39
CA ALA A 85 26.02 -9.89 26.38
C ALA A 85 24.58 -9.61 26.83
N ILE A 86 23.62 -10.08 26.05
CA ILE A 86 22.21 -10.06 26.45
C ILE A 86 21.99 -11.22 27.43
N PRO A 87 21.61 -10.96 28.70
CA PRO A 87 21.49 -12.02 29.69
C PRO A 87 20.50 -13.12 29.26
N GLY A 88 20.93 -14.38 29.34
CA GLY A 88 20.11 -15.56 29.01
C GLY A 88 19.95 -15.86 27.52
N ALA A 89 20.34 -14.94 26.63
CA ALA A 89 20.23 -15.13 25.18
C ALA A 89 21.35 -16.04 24.64
N THR A 90 21.16 -17.35 24.83
CA THR A 90 22.17 -18.39 24.54
C THR A 90 21.71 -19.44 23.54
N ASP A 91 20.51 -19.29 23.01
CA ASP A 91 19.95 -20.17 21.99
C ASP A 91 20.51 -19.85 20.59
N SER A 92 20.41 -20.83 19.68
CA SER A 92 20.72 -20.66 18.26
C SER A 92 19.73 -19.77 17.52
N THR A 93 18.69 -19.28 18.21
CA THR A 93 17.71 -18.33 17.71
C THR A 93 17.53 -17.21 18.72
N TYR A 94 17.23 -16.00 18.25
CA TYR A 94 16.92 -14.87 19.12
C TYR A 94 15.80 -14.03 18.56
N THR A 95 14.74 -13.86 19.36
CA THR A 95 13.63 -12.95 19.06
C THR A 95 13.97 -11.57 19.58
N MET A 96 13.99 -10.58 18.69
CA MET A 96 14.26 -9.20 19.06
C MET A 96 13.15 -8.63 19.92
N THR A 97 13.54 -7.97 20.99
CA THR A 97 12.67 -7.42 22.02
C THR A 97 12.56 -5.90 21.90
N ALA A 98 11.66 -5.30 22.68
CA ALA A 98 11.55 -3.86 22.80
C ALA A 98 12.88 -3.18 23.17
N ASP A 99 13.68 -3.81 24.03
CA ASP A 99 14.95 -3.24 24.49
C ASP A 99 16.04 -3.26 23.42
N ASP A 100 15.87 -4.06 22.36
CA ASP A 100 16.77 -4.07 21.22
C ASP A 100 16.51 -2.88 20.28
N HIS A 101 15.38 -2.16 20.42
CA HIS A 101 15.08 -1.00 19.61
C HIS A 101 16.22 0.03 19.65
N HIS A 102 16.58 0.59 18.49
CA HIS A 102 17.73 1.48 18.30
C HIS A 102 19.09 0.88 18.66
N HIS A 103 19.19 -0.42 18.89
CA HIS A 103 20.46 -1.12 19.07
C HIS A 103 20.77 -1.99 17.86
N ARG A 104 21.98 -2.54 17.85
CA ARG A 104 22.44 -3.52 16.88
C ARG A 104 22.72 -4.84 17.58
N LEU A 105 22.57 -5.93 16.86
CA LEU A 105 22.84 -7.27 17.35
C LEU A 105 24.07 -7.87 16.67
N LYS A 106 24.74 -8.71 17.44
CA LYS A 106 25.81 -9.60 17.02
C LYS A 106 25.66 -10.90 17.78
N VAL A 107 25.98 -12.04 17.18
CA VAL A 107 26.07 -13.30 17.89
C VAL A 107 27.51 -13.76 17.94
N ARG A 108 27.95 -14.19 19.12
CA ARG A 108 29.23 -14.85 19.36
C ARG A 108 28.98 -16.34 19.50
N VAL A 109 29.78 -17.14 18.80
CA VAL A 109 29.70 -18.60 18.79
C VAL A 109 31.04 -19.15 19.23
N ARG A 110 31.03 -19.94 20.30
CA ARG A 110 32.19 -20.66 20.82
C ARG A 110 32.07 -22.13 20.47
N ALA A 111 33.07 -22.69 19.81
CA ALA A 111 33.23 -24.12 19.65
C ALA A 111 33.95 -24.67 20.89
N VAL A 112 33.31 -25.58 21.61
CA VAL A 112 33.78 -26.11 22.89
C VAL A 112 34.09 -27.59 22.76
N GLU A 113 35.31 -27.98 23.09
CA GLU A 113 35.76 -29.38 23.16
C GLU A 113 36.25 -29.65 24.59
N ASP A 114 35.75 -30.71 25.22
CA ASP A 114 36.10 -31.09 26.61
C ASP A 114 36.01 -29.94 27.63
N GLY A 115 35.00 -29.08 27.46
CA GLY A 115 34.77 -27.91 28.33
C GLY A 115 35.64 -26.69 28.02
N ASN A 116 36.59 -26.79 27.08
CA ASN A 116 37.47 -25.70 26.68
C ASN A 116 37.01 -25.05 25.37
N VAL A 117 37.07 -23.72 25.31
CA VAL A 117 36.82 -22.99 24.06
C VAL A 117 38.05 -23.18 23.17
N VAL A 118 37.92 -23.99 22.12
CA VAL A 118 38.99 -24.23 21.15
C VAL A 118 38.96 -23.20 20.02
N GLU A 119 37.78 -22.65 19.74
CA GLU A 119 37.62 -21.61 18.73
C GLU A 119 36.44 -20.69 19.04
N GLU A 120 36.57 -19.41 18.69
CA GLU A 120 35.49 -18.43 18.79
C GLU A 120 35.33 -17.71 17.44
N ARG A 121 34.08 -17.50 17.05
CA ARG A 121 33.69 -16.68 15.91
C ARG A 121 32.54 -15.79 16.29
N SER A 122 32.35 -14.73 15.53
CA SER A 122 31.15 -13.91 15.64
C SER A 122 30.56 -13.66 14.27
N SER A 123 29.26 -13.38 14.25
CA SER A 123 28.60 -12.87 13.06
C SER A 123 29.10 -11.47 12.70
N GLY A 124 28.69 -11.01 11.52
CA GLY A 124 28.58 -9.58 11.25
C GLY A 124 27.61 -8.90 12.22
N VAL A 125 27.57 -7.58 12.18
CA VAL A 125 26.63 -6.78 12.99
C VAL A 125 25.37 -6.51 12.16
N THR A 126 24.20 -6.57 12.79
CA THR A 126 22.94 -6.21 12.12
C THR A 126 22.89 -4.72 11.79
N ASN A 127 21.93 -4.35 10.93
CA ASN A 127 21.43 -2.97 10.97
C ASN A 127 20.76 -2.69 12.33
N PHE A 128 20.53 -1.41 12.64
CA PHE A 128 19.80 -1.05 13.86
C PHE A 128 18.37 -1.62 13.81
N ILE A 129 17.86 -1.95 14.98
CA ILE A 129 16.57 -2.62 15.12
C ILE A 129 15.47 -1.59 15.31
N LEU A 130 14.39 -1.80 14.58
CA LEU A 130 13.28 -0.87 14.47
C LEU A 130 12.00 -1.45 15.06
N TRP A 131 11.04 -0.60 15.39
CA TRP A 131 9.69 -1.07 15.68
C TRP A 131 9.07 -1.76 14.48
N GLN A 132 8.25 -2.78 14.76
CA GLN A 132 7.43 -3.39 13.73
C GLN A 132 6.41 -2.36 13.20
N MET A 133 6.46 -2.11 11.89
CA MET A 133 5.46 -1.30 11.20
C MET A 133 4.17 -2.11 11.01
N ARG A 134 3.03 -1.55 11.42
CA ARG A 134 1.69 -2.13 11.19
C ARG A 134 1.04 -1.52 9.96
N THR A 135 0.23 -2.26 9.21
CA THR A 135 -0.49 -1.67 8.07
C THR A 135 -1.38 -0.50 8.53
N PRO A 136 -1.34 0.67 7.85
CA PRO A 136 -2.21 1.78 8.16
C PRO A 136 -3.69 1.41 8.06
N VAL A 137 -4.50 1.87 9.00
CA VAL A 137 -5.95 1.62 9.04
C VAL A 137 -6.69 2.89 8.61
N ILE A 138 -7.47 2.81 7.54
CA ILE A 138 -8.35 3.89 7.11
C ILE A 138 -9.74 3.67 7.69
N SER A 139 -10.28 4.71 8.32
CA SER A 139 -11.61 4.77 8.92
C SER A 139 -12.42 5.92 8.33
N GLY A 140 -13.73 5.92 8.57
CA GLY A 140 -14.66 6.92 8.04
C GLY A 140 -15.66 6.34 7.04
N LYS A 141 -16.71 7.11 6.75
CA LYS A 141 -17.74 6.70 5.78
C LYS A 141 -17.27 7.05 4.36
N PRO A 142 -17.17 6.10 3.43
CA PRO A 142 -16.74 6.36 2.06
C PRO A 142 -17.89 6.95 1.21
N LEU A 143 -18.49 8.05 1.67
CA LEU A 143 -19.52 8.81 0.96
C LEU A 143 -18.95 10.16 0.56
N VAL A 144 -19.25 10.62 -0.66
CA VAL A 144 -18.77 11.91 -1.18
C VAL A 144 -18.95 13.04 -0.16
N GLY A 145 -17.90 13.81 0.08
CA GLY A 145 -17.86 14.90 1.03
C GLY A 145 -17.60 14.48 2.48
N GLN A 146 -17.53 13.18 2.78
CA GLN A 146 -17.11 12.70 4.10
C GLN A 146 -15.59 12.60 4.20
N LEU A 147 -15.10 12.66 5.45
CA LEU A 147 -13.70 12.51 5.77
C LEU A 147 -13.35 11.04 5.96
N LEU A 148 -12.27 10.62 5.32
CA LEU A 148 -11.54 9.40 5.65
C LEU A 148 -10.33 9.79 6.50
N THR A 149 -10.04 9.01 7.54
CA THR A 149 -8.92 9.22 8.46
C THR A 149 -8.07 7.97 8.52
N ALA A 150 -6.78 8.12 8.27
CA ALA A 150 -5.78 7.07 8.40
C ALA A 150 -5.10 7.13 9.76
N SER A 151 -5.06 5.99 10.43
CA SER A 151 -4.21 5.77 11.60
C SER A 151 -3.01 4.93 11.18
N LEU A 152 -1.80 5.47 11.37
CA LEU A 152 -0.57 4.77 11.04
C LEU A 152 -0.23 3.70 12.10
N GLY A 153 -0.77 3.78 13.32
CA GLY A 153 -0.34 2.92 14.42
C GLY A 153 1.02 3.35 14.97
N SER A 154 1.90 2.40 15.30
CA SER A 154 3.20 2.60 15.98
C SER A 154 4.30 3.23 15.11
N TRP A 155 3.96 3.99 14.07
CA TRP A 155 4.92 4.51 13.11
C TRP A 155 5.61 5.80 13.57
N THR A 156 5.22 6.38 14.71
CA THR A 156 5.26 7.85 14.86
C THR A 156 6.31 8.42 15.81
N SER A 157 7.06 7.64 16.58
CA SER A 157 8.06 8.23 17.50
C SER A 157 9.42 8.48 16.84
N ASP A 158 9.83 7.60 15.93
CA ASP A 158 11.21 7.54 15.43
C ASP A 158 11.28 7.57 13.90
N TRP A 159 10.24 8.06 13.21
CA TRP A 159 10.20 8.06 11.74
C TRP A 159 9.55 9.33 11.20
N ASP A 160 10.17 9.89 10.16
CA ASP A 160 9.52 10.80 9.24
C ASP A 160 8.59 9.98 8.32
N VAL A 161 7.36 10.46 8.16
CA VAL A 161 6.35 9.78 7.35
C VAL A 161 5.83 10.71 6.26
N GLU A 162 5.71 10.17 5.05
CA GLU A 162 5.19 10.83 3.86
C GLU A 162 3.94 10.07 3.38
N PRO A 163 2.75 10.48 3.82
CA PRO A 163 1.49 9.94 3.33
C PRO A 163 1.18 10.49 1.93
N GLN A 164 0.53 9.68 1.09
CA GLN A 164 0.00 10.10 -0.19
C GLN A 164 -1.28 9.32 -0.51
N TRP A 165 -2.41 10.01 -0.61
CA TRP A 165 -3.67 9.39 -1.02
C TRP A 165 -3.65 9.08 -2.51
N ARG A 166 -4.17 7.90 -2.88
CA ARG A 166 -4.22 7.44 -4.27
C ARG A 166 -5.61 6.96 -4.64
N ARG A 167 -6.00 7.25 -5.88
CA ARG A 167 -7.26 6.84 -6.49
C ARG A 167 -6.98 5.79 -7.56
N GLY A 168 -7.72 4.69 -7.53
CA GLY A 168 -7.60 3.65 -8.53
C GLY A 168 -8.49 3.83 -9.75
N ARG A 169 -8.23 3.01 -10.76
CA ARG A 169 -9.08 2.87 -11.93
C ARG A 169 -10.04 1.68 -11.75
N VAL A 170 -11.28 1.85 -12.17
CA VAL A 170 -12.31 0.80 -12.05
C VAL A 170 -11.88 -0.45 -12.83
N GLY A 171 -11.93 -1.62 -12.17
CA GLY A 171 -11.64 -2.91 -12.78
C GLY A 171 -10.16 -3.22 -12.99
N THR A 172 -9.24 -2.43 -12.44
CA THR A 172 -7.79 -2.67 -12.52
C THR A 172 -7.13 -2.54 -11.13
N SER A 173 -5.86 -2.94 -11.03
CA SER A 173 -5.01 -2.71 -9.84
C SER A 173 -4.23 -1.38 -9.90
N GLU A 174 -4.45 -0.57 -10.95
CA GLU A 174 -3.73 0.69 -11.13
C GLU A 174 -4.19 1.73 -10.11
N MET A 175 -3.22 2.38 -9.46
CA MET A 175 -3.44 3.49 -8.53
C MET A 175 -2.68 4.73 -8.99
N ARG A 176 -3.29 5.91 -8.87
CA ARG A 176 -2.66 7.20 -9.18
C ARG A 176 -2.79 8.15 -8.01
N ASP A 177 -1.76 8.95 -7.81
CA ASP A 177 -1.72 9.91 -6.70
C ASP A 177 -2.78 10.98 -6.89
N ILE A 178 -3.43 11.34 -5.79
CA ILE A 178 -4.35 12.47 -5.74
C ILE A 178 -3.49 13.67 -5.37
N ALA A 179 -3.21 14.53 -6.36
CA ALA A 179 -2.29 15.66 -6.18
C ALA A 179 -2.62 16.51 -4.94
N GLY A 180 -1.58 16.75 -4.12
CA GLY A 180 -1.64 17.56 -2.90
C GLY A 180 -2.25 16.87 -1.68
N GLU A 181 -2.70 15.62 -1.79
CA GLU A 181 -3.31 14.88 -0.68
C GLU A 181 -2.26 14.07 0.08
N THR A 182 -1.47 14.76 0.90
CA THR A 182 -0.37 14.19 1.68
C THR A 182 -0.65 14.12 3.19
N GLY A 183 -1.85 14.49 3.63
CA GLY A 183 -2.26 14.41 5.04
C GLY A 183 -2.76 13.02 5.44
N LEU A 184 -2.93 12.81 6.75
CA LEU A 184 -3.56 11.59 7.29
C LEU A 184 -5.09 11.58 7.15
N THR A 185 -5.67 12.65 6.62
CA THR A 185 -7.10 12.75 6.35
C THR A 185 -7.35 13.09 4.90
N TYR A 186 -8.40 12.51 4.31
CA TYR A 186 -8.84 12.81 2.95
C TYR A 186 -10.34 13.05 2.90
N ARG A 187 -10.74 14.18 2.34
CA ARG A 187 -12.15 14.45 2.05
C ARG A 187 -12.50 13.88 0.68
N THR A 188 -13.36 12.87 0.69
CA THR A 188 -13.82 12.20 -0.54
C THR A 188 -14.53 13.17 -1.47
N ARG A 189 -14.33 12.95 -2.77
CA ARG A 189 -14.74 13.82 -3.86
C ARG A 189 -15.65 13.08 -4.85
N PRO A 190 -16.47 13.80 -5.62
CA PRO A 190 -17.19 13.28 -6.79
C PRO A 190 -16.41 12.29 -7.66
N ALA A 191 -15.14 12.58 -7.92
CA ALA A 191 -14.29 11.79 -8.81
C ALA A 191 -13.83 10.43 -8.26
N ASP A 192 -14.06 10.15 -6.97
CA ASP A 192 -13.75 8.88 -6.30
C ASP A 192 -14.86 7.83 -6.47
N VAL A 193 -16.05 8.22 -6.91
CA VAL A 193 -17.20 7.30 -6.97
C VAL A 193 -16.89 6.07 -7.83
N GLY A 194 -17.15 4.90 -7.27
CA GLY A 194 -16.92 3.60 -7.90
C GLY A 194 -15.45 3.19 -8.02
N LYS A 195 -14.51 4.01 -7.51
CA LYS A 195 -13.07 3.75 -7.56
C LYS A 195 -12.54 3.43 -6.16
N PRO A 196 -11.52 2.59 -6.05
CA PRO A 196 -10.85 2.39 -4.77
C PRO A 196 -10.04 3.65 -4.42
N VAL A 197 -10.03 4.02 -3.14
CA VAL A 197 -9.19 5.07 -2.57
C VAL A 197 -8.31 4.42 -1.49
N THR A 198 -7.00 4.63 -1.56
CA THR A 198 -6.01 4.07 -0.62
C THR A 198 -5.07 5.17 -0.13
N LEU A 199 -4.29 4.87 0.89
CA LEU A 199 -3.16 5.66 1.33
C LEU A 199 -1.87 4.87 1.10
N LEU A 200 -0.93 5.46 0.38
CA LEU A 200 0.47 5.03 0.35
C LEU A 200 1.20 5.78 1.46
N VAL A 201 2.01 5.08 2.25
CA VAL A 201 2.82 5.71 3.31
C VAL A 201 4.26 5.28 3.09
N MET A 202 5.12 6.27 2.90
CA MET A 202 6.57 6.10 2.94
C MET A 202 7.04 6.51 4.33
N ALA A 203 7.91 5.73 4.94
CA ALA A 203 8.55 6.06 6.22
C ALA A 203 10.06 6.03 6.05
N TYR A 204 10.77 7.01 6.62
CA TYR A 204 12.23 7.05 6.68
C TYR A 204 12.70 7.65 8.00
N HIS A 205 13.91 7.32 8.41
CA HIS A 205 14.54 7.90 9.58
C HIS A 205 16.00 8.22 9.26
N GLN A 206 16.44 9.42 9.64
CA GLN A 206 17.83 9.85 9.47
C GLN A 206 18.57 9.73 10.81
N PHE A 207 19.69 9.02 10.83
CA PHE A 207 20.53 8.89 12.02
C PHE A 207 21.71 9.88 11.98
N PRO A 208 22.17 10.39 13.14
CA PRO A 208 23.32 11.29 13.22
C PRO A 208 24.68 10.60 12.93
N ALA A 209 25.65 11.40 12.47
CA ALA A 209 27.03 11.00 12.11
C ALA A 209 27.84 10.43 13.32
N PRO A 210 28.94 9.65 13.13
CA PRO A 210 29.82 9.51 11.94
C PRO A 210 29.37 8.46 10.93
N ASN A 211 28.25 7.80 11.22
CA ASN A 211 27.71 6.77 10.36
C ASN A 211 26.82 7.39 9.28
N ASP A 212 27.44 8.02 8.27
CA ASP A 212 26.83 8.40 6.98
C ASP A 212 26.25 7.19 6.20
N VAL A 213 25.85 6.14 6.90
CA VAL A 213 24.85 5.20 6.45
C VAL A 213 23.53 5.96 6.49
N LEU A 214 23.18 6.58 5.36
CA LEU A 214 21.79 6.72 4.97
C LEU A 214 21.16 5.33 5.11
N ALA A 215 20.59 5.06 6.27
CA ALA A 215 19.68 3.98 6.42
C ALA A 215 18.37 4.42 5.80
N ILE A 216 18.43 4.58 4.49
CA ILE A 216 17.26 4.54 3.64
C ILE A 216 16.80 3.09 3.73
N ASP A 217 16.08 2.79 4.81
CA ASP A 217 15.03 1.80 4.71
C ASP A 217 13.97 2.44 3.81
N ARG A 218 14.20 2.40 2.49
CA ARG A 218 13.17 2.63 1.47
C ARG A 218 12.25 1.43 1.55
N ARG A 219 11.56 1.28 2.67
CA ARG A 219 10.50 0.33 2.81
C ARG A 219 9.30 0.96 2.14
N TRP A 220 9.06 0.47 0.94
CA TRP A 220 7.81 0.64 0.23
C TRP A 220 6.74 0.05 1.14
N GLY A 221 6.09 0.91 1.94
CA GLY A 221 4.95 0.54 2.74
C GLY A 221 3.94 -0.10 1.80
N SER A 222 3.85 -1.42 1.85
CA SER A 222 2.98 -2.17 0.95
C SER A 222 1.54 -1.81 1.30
N VAL A 223 0.92 -1.17 0.31
CA VAL A 223 -0.50 -0.92 0.07
C VAL A 223 -1.42 -1.40 1.21
N ALA A 224 -1.88 -0.46 2.03
CA ALA A 224 -3.06 -0.67 2.84
C ALA A 224 -4.27 -0.84 1.91
N LYS A 225 -4.66 -2.10 1.68
CA LYS A 225 -5.81 -2.46 0.85
C LYS A 225 -7.08 -2.06 1.60
N VAL A 226 -7.59 -0.87 1.34
CA VAL A 226 -8.99 -0.56 1.64
C VAL A 226 -9.83 -1.30 0.62
N GLY A 227 -10.16 -2.54 0.99
CA GLY A 227 -11.26 -3.31 0.42
C GLY A 227 -12.57 -2.65 0.82
N GLY A 228 -12.91 -1.58 0.13
CA GLY A 228 -14.19 -0.90 0.28
C GLY A 228 -14.64 -0.44 -1.09
N VAL A 229 -15.08 -1.39 -1.93
CA VAL A 229 -15.92 -1.08 -3.08
C VAL A 229 -17.01 -0.14 -2.57
N VAL A 230 -17.08 1.09 -3.09
CA VAL A 230 -18.21 2.00 -2.85
C VAL A 230 -19.45 1.34 -3.45
N PRO A 231 -20.38 0.76 -2.67
CA PRO A 231 -21.69 0.38 -3.16
C PRO A 231 -22.57 1.63 -3.09
N PRO A 232 -23.53 1.76 -4.00
CA PRO A 232 -23.68 2.96 -4.81
C PRO A 232 -24.20 4.17 -4.03
N VAL A 233 -23.60 5.33 -4.27
CA VAL A 233 -24.36 6.59 -4.27
C VAL A 233 -25.33 6.49 -5.43
N ARG A 234 -26.60 6.20 -5.12
CA ARG A 234 -27.66 6.11 -6.13
C ARG A 234 -28.03 7.51 -6.55
N TRP A 235 -28.03 7.77 -7.85
CA TRP A 235 -28.61 9.01 -8.35
C TRP A 235 -30.13 8.94 -8.19
N ALA A 236 -30.72 10.00 -7.66
CA ALA A 236 -32.17 10.12 -7.63
C ALA A 236 -32.65 10.24 -9.08
N THR A 237 -33.67 9.47 -9.45
CA THR A 237 -34.23 9.52 -10.81
C THR A 237 -35.57 10.21 -10.82
N ARG A 238 -35.82 11.01 -11.87
CA ARG A 238 -37.13 11.58 -12.16
C ARG A 238 -37.55 11.10 -13.52
N SER A 239 -38.63 10.36 -13.56
CA SER A 239 -39.26 9.95 -14.82
C SER A 239 -40.40 10.91 -15.19
N ILE A 240 -40.54 11.19 -16.47
CA ILE A 240 -41.64 11.96 -17.05
C ILE A 240 -42.22 11.15 -18.21
N LEU A 241 -43.54 11.05 -18.23
CA LEU A 241 -44.28 10.56 -19.38
C LEU A 241 -44.83 11.75 -20.17
N ARG A 242 -44.62 11.72 -21.48
CA ARG A 242 -45.32 12.57 -22.45
C ARG A 242 -46.02 11.67 -23.45
N GLY A 243 -47.13 12.09 -24.03
CA GLY A 243 -47.79 11.25 -25.02
C GLY A 243 -48.92 11.90 -25.79
N THR A 244 -49.28 11.27 -26.90
CA THR A 244 -50.37 11.64 -27.79
C THR A 244 -51.11 10.37 -28.24
N SER A 245 -52.40 10.49 -28.58
CA SER A 245 -53.19 9.39 -29.16
C SER A 245 -53.25 9.56 -30.68
N PRO A 246 -52.36 8.92 -31.45
CA PRO A 246 -52.24 9.14 -32.90
C PRO A 246 -53.35 8.45 -33.71
N ALA A 247 -53.95 7.40 -33.15
CA ALA A 247 -54.97 6.58 -33.80
C ALA A 247 -55.88 5.93 -32.75
N LYS A 248 -57.04 5.45 -33.19
CA LYS A 248 -58.05 4.83 -32.32
C LYS A 248 -57.45 3.70 -31.48
N GLY A 249 -57.62 3.76 -30.16
CA GLY A 249 -57.10 2.75 -29.23
C GLY A 249 -55.57 2.68 -29.12
N GLN A 250 -54.85 3.68 -29.65
CA GLN A 250 -53.39 3.79 -29.54
C GLN A 250 -52.97 4.98 -28.69
N LEU A 251 -51.87 4.80 -27.95
CA LEU A 251 -51.21 5.87 -27.20
C LEU A 251 -49.71 5.78 -27.46
N ARG A 252 -49.13 6.82 -28.05
CA ARG A 252 -47.68 6.94 -28.24
C ARG A 252 -47.10 7.75 -27.09
N LEU A 253 -46.26 7.11 -26.30
CA LEU A 253 -45.58 7.69 -25.15
C LEU A 253 -44.11 7.98 -25.47
N THR A 254 -43.59 9.03 -24.87
CA THR A 254 -42.17 9.28 -24.70
C THR A 254 -41.87 9.22 -23.20
N ALA A 255 -41.15 8.18 -22.81
CA ALA A 255 -40.58 8.06 -21.47
C ALA A 255 -39.26 8.83 -21.44
N VAL A 256 -39.13 9.77 -20.52
CA VAL A 256 -37.88 10.49 -20.25
C VAL A 256 -37.48 10.21 -18.81
N SER A 257 -36.23 9.87 -18.55
CA SER A 257 -35.68 9.76 -17.20
C SER A 257 -34.38 10.53 -17.13
N TYR A 258 -34.26 11.37 -16.12
CA TYR A 258 -33.03 12.08 -15.78
C TYR A 258 -32.66 11.78 -14.34
N ALA A 259 -31.37 11.81 -14.08
CA ALA A 259 -30.78 11.54 -12.79
C ALA A 259 -30.22 12.84 -12.24
N TRP A 260 -30.50 13.15 -10.98
CA TRP A 260 -29.85 14.25 -10.27
C TRP A 260 -29.21 13.73 -9.00
N SER A 261 -28.23 14.48 -8.53
CA SER A 261 -27.66 14.25 -7.22
C SER A 261 -27.39 15.58 -6.56
N ASP A 262 -27.89 15.74 -5.35
CA ASP A 262 -27.64 16.93 -4.52
C ASP A 262 -26.14 17.11 -4.24
N LEU A 263 -25.34 16.04 -4.41
CA LEU A 263 -23.88 16.02 -4.25
C LEU A 263 -23.12 16.53 -5.49
N PHE A 264 -23.71 16.48 -6.69
CA PHE A 264 -23.01 16.81 -7.94
C PHE A 264 -23.59 18.05 -8.65
N LYS A 265 -24.75 18.56 -8.19
CA LYS A 265 -25.48 19.70 -8.80
C LYS A 265 -25.53 19.65 -10.33
N ALA A 266 -25.65 18.45 -10.89
CA ALA A 266 -25.65 18.23 -12.33
C ALA A 266 -26.74 17.21 -12.71
N ASP A 267 -27.51 17.53 -13.74
CA ASP A 267 -28.48 16.62 -14.33
C ASP A 267 -27.77 15.67 -15.29
N GLN A 268 -27.82 14.37 -15.01
CA GLN A 268 -27.46 13.35 -15.98
C GLN A 268 -28.66 12.98 -16.84
N THR A 269 -28.52 13.22 -18.14
CA THR A 269 -29.56 12.91 -19.13
C THR A 269 -29.38 11.54 -19.78
N GLN A 270 -28.26 10.85 -19.58
CA GLN A 270 -27.99 9.49 -20.10
C GLN A 270 -28.40 8.38 -19.11
N VAL A 271 -29.65 8.41 -18.62
CA VAL A 271 -30.16 7.36 -17.73
C VAL A 271 -30.45 6.08 -18.50
N TYR A 272 -30.04 4.93 -17.97
CA TYR A 272 -30.38 3.62 -18.53
C TYR A 272 -31.04 2.72 -17.48
N GLY A 273 -32.01 1.91 -17.90
CA GLY A 273 -32.66 0.96 -16.99
C GLY A 273 -34.02 0.47 -17.44
N ASN A 274 -34.55 -0.49 -16.68
CA ASN A 274 -35.83 -1.12 -16.95
C ASN A 274 -36.98 -0.23 -16.47
N VAL A 275 -38.03 -0.13 -17.29
CA VAL A 275 -39.25 0.61 -16.96
C VAL A 275 -40.47 -0.26 -17.17
N ARG A 276 -41.47 -0.09 -16.31
CA ARG A 276 -42.77 -0.74 -16.39
C ARG A 276 -43.85 0.31 -16.54
N ILE A 277 -44.76 0.12 -17.49
CA ILE A 277 -45.86 1.03 -17.75
C ILE A 277 -47.17 0.35 -17.36
N TYR A 278 -47.97 1.02 -16.55
CA TYR A 278 -49.23 0.53 -16.01
C TYR A 278 -50.39 1.46 -16.37
N ASP A 279 -51.60 0.92 -16.39
CA ASP A 279 -52.86 1.66 -16.30
C ASP A 279 -53.62 1.13 -15.08
N GLY A 280 -53.76 1.97 -14.06
CA GLY A 280 -54.11 1.49 -12.72
C GLY A 280 -53.11 0.44 -12.22
N SER A 281 -53.58 -0.77 -11.90
CA SER A 281 -52.75 -1.93 -11.53
C SER A 281 -52.34 -2.81 -12.71
N ARG A 282 -52.94 -2.61 -13.91
CA ARG A 282 -52.68 -3.45 -15.08
C ARG A 282 -51.35 -3.07 -15.72
N LEU A 283 -50.41 -4.02 -15.78
CA LEU A 283 -49.18 -3.85 -16.54
C LEU A 283 -49.48 -3.84 -18.04
N LEU A 284 -49.17 -2.74 -18.72
CA LEU A 284 -49.33 -2.61 -20.16
C LEU A 284 -48.10 -3.10 -20.92
N THR A 285 -46.90 -2.72 -20.46
CA THR A 285 -45.66 -3.14 -21.13
C THR A 285 -44.43 -3.00 -20.23
N ARG A 286 -43.37 -3.73 -20.61
CA ARG A 286 -42.02 -3.63 -20.07
C ARG A 286 -41.13 -3.05 -21.16
N SER A 287 -40.28 -2.11 -20.82
CA SER A 287 -39.34 -1.50 -21.76
C SER A 287 -38.00 -1.25 -21.09
N TYR A 288 -36.99 -0.99 -21.90
CA TYR A 288 -35.69 -0.50 -21.46
C TYR A 288 -35.48 0.92 -21.97
N ILE A 289 -35.00 1.81 -21.11
CA ILE A 289 -34.49 3.13 -21.49
C ILE A 289 -32.98 3.00 -21.62
N ASP A 290 -32.47 3.53 -22.72
CA ASP A 290 -31.04 3.70 -22.97
C ASP A 290 -30.83 5.13 -23.49
N GLY A 291 -29.90 5.88 -22.91
CA GLY A 291 -29.72 7.30 -23.21
C GLY A 291 -30.84 8.24 -22.70
N GLY A 292 -31.55 7.86 -21.64
CA GLY A 292 -32.52 8.70 -20.90
C GLY A 292 -33.87 8.95 -21.55
N ARG A 293 -34.07 8.53 -22.81
CA ARG A 293 -35.34 8.71 -23.52
C ARG A 293 -35.72 7.47 -24.32
N ARG A 294 -37.01 7.12 -24.31
CA ARG A 294 -37.55 6.01 -25.11
C ARG A 294 -38.96 6.31 -25.60
N ALA A 295 -39.22 6.06 -26.89
CA ALA A 295 -40.57 6.06 -27.44
C ALA A 295 -41.21 4.68 -27.25
N ILE A 296 -42.47 4.64 -26.81
CA ILE A 296 -43.24 3.44 -26.51
C ILE A 296 -44.63 3.60 -27.13
N THR A 297 -45.09 2.63 -27.92
CA THR A 297 -46.45 2.63 -28.48
C THR A 297 -47.28 1.59 -27.77
N LEU A 298 -48.36 2.04 -27.12
CA LEU A 298 -49.37 1.19 -26.51
C LEU A 298 -50.53 1.00 -27.48
N ARG A 299 -51.06 -0.21 -27.56
CA ARG A 299 -52.17 -0.60 -28.43
C ARG A 299 -53.25 -1.33 -27.63
N GLY A 300 -54.48 -1.33 -28.14
CA GLY A 300 -55.59 -2.04 -27.51
C GLY A 300 -56.08 -1.38 -26.23
N LEU A 301 -55.96 -0.05 -26.13
CA LEU A 301 -56.56 0.73 -25.06
C LEU A 301 -58.01 1.06 -25.43
N SER A 302 -58.90 1.03 -24.45
CA SER A 302 -60.28 1.50 -24.62
C SER A 302 -60.31 2.99 -24.94
N ARG A 303 -61.40 3.47 -25.55
CA ARG A 303 -61.62 4.91 -25.68
C ARG A 303 -61.95 5.50 -24.31
N GLY A 304 -61.32 6.62 -23.95
CA GLY A 304 -61.54 7.27 -22.66
C GLY A 304 -60.25 7.74 -22.00
N THR A 305 -60.37 8.19 -20.74
CA THR A 305 -59.24 8.68 -19.95
C THR A 305 -58.55 7.53 -19.21
N HIS A 306 -57.24 7.40 -19.42
CA HIS A 306 -56.38 6.40 -18.80
C HIS A 306 -55.36 7.08 -17.89
N ARG A 307 -55.13 6.51 -16.70
CA ARG A 307 -54.16 7.04 -15.73
C ARG A 307 -52.89 6.20 -15.81
N ILE A 308 -52.00 6.62 -16.70
CA ILE A 308 -50.80 5.85 -17.03
C ILE A 308 -49.69 6.14 -16.01
N ARG A 309 -49.21 5.09 -15.36
CA ARG A 309 -48.07 5.14 -14.42
C ARG A 309 -46.85 4.47 -15.04
N MET A 310 -45.74 5.20 -15.09
CA MET A 310 -44.42 4.65 -15.37
C MET A 310 -43.68 4.42 -14.06
N VAL A 311 -43.02 3.26 -13.95
CA VAL A 311 -42.12 2.92 -12.85
C VAL A 311 -40.75 2.61 -13.44
N PHE A 312 -39.75 3.41 -13.12
CA PHE A 312 -38.35 3.10 -13.35
C PHE A 312 -37.87 2.17 -12.24
N LEU A 313 -37.41 0.98 -12.62
CA LEU A 313 -36.91 0.00 -11.68
C LEU A 313 -35.50 0.36 -11.25
N GLN A 314 -35.28 0.26 -9.93
CA GLN A 314 -33.96 0.42 -9.33
C GLN A 314 -32.93 -0.49 -10.02
N ASN A 315 -31.71 0.03 -10.22
CA ASN A 315 -30.55 -0.75 -10.64
C ASN A 315 -29.30 -0.39 -9.80
N ASN A 316 -28.12 -0.80 -10.22
CA ASN A 316 -26.88 -0.56 -9.47
C ASN A 316 -26.42 0.91 -9.49
N THR A 317 -26.99 1.74 -10.36
CA THR A 317 -26.57 3.14 -10.61
C THR A 317 -27.64 4.14 -10.19
N TYR A 318 -28.90 3.80 -10.40
CA TYR A 318 -30.05 4.70 -10.31
C TYR A 318 -31.07 4.19 -9.30
N ALA A 319 -31.60 5.10 -8.47
CA ALA A 319 -32.72 4.80 -7.58
C ALA A 319 -34.01 4.56 -8.38
N ALA A 320 -34.95 3.80 -7.82
CA ALA A 320 -36.28 3.68 -8.41
C ALA A 320 -37.00 5.04 -8.39
N SER A 321 -37.86 5.25 -9.38
CA SER A 321 -38.79 6.37 -9.39
C SER A 321 -40.07 5.99 -10.11
N SER A 322 -41.11 6.80 -9.92
CA SER A 322 -42.35 6.62 -10.67
C SER A 322 -43.00 7.95 -10.99
N SER A 323 -43.77 7.96 -12.07
CA SER A 323 -44.47 9.13 -12.58
C SER A 323 -45.83 8.69 -13.11
N THR A 324 -46.85 9.50 -12.88
CA THR A 324 -48.22 9.19 -13.29
C THR A 324 -48.80 10.37 -14.05
N THR A 325 -49.43 10.10 -15.19
CA THR A 325 -50.04 11.13 -16.04
C THR A 325 -51.30 10.59 -16.69
N SER A 326 -52.34 11.41 -16.76
CA SER A 326 -53.60 11.07 -17.41
C SER A 326 -53.52 11.37 -18.91
N PHE A 327 -53.99 10.43 -19.73
CA PHE A 327 -54.08 10.59 -21.19
C PHE A 327 -55.47 10.20 -21.67
N THR A 328 -56.00 10.91 -22.65
CA THR A 328 -57.26 10.56 -23.31
C THR A 328 -56.97 9.84 -24.61
N VAL A 329 -57.46 8.61 -24.73
CA VAL A 329 -57.35 7.78 -25.94
C VAL A 329 -58.63 7.96 -26.77
N ARG A 330 -58.46 8.27 -28.06
CA ARG A 330 -59.55 8.45 -29.02
C ARG A 330 -60.07 7.12 -29.56
#